data_AF-A0A4R2P0K4-F1
#
_entry.id   AF-A0A4R2P0K4-F1
#
_cell.length_a   1.000
_cell.length_b   1.000
_cell.length_c   1.000
_cell.angle_alpha   90.00
_cell.angle_beta   90.00
_cell.angle_gamma   90.00
#
_symmetry.space_group_name_H-M   'P 1'
#
loop_
_entity.id
_entity.type
_entity.pdbx_description
1 polymer ?
#
loop_
_entity_poly.entity_id
_entity_poly.type
_entity_poly.pdbx_seq_one_letter_code
_entity_poly.pdbx_strand_id
1 'polypeptide(L)'
;MTRLSLFLCVLAFVTGCASPGLQFAGRPAVEVTVDGSRFSVWRNGDTAQAIRTNMERRPGIMHRAYRAIEQATGCAIRPGTFTGDPALVTARLTCPDPPS
;
A
#
# COMPACT_ATOMS: atom_id res chain seq x y z
N MET A 1 19.51 28.85 20.26
CA MET A 1 19.94 27.67 19.49
C MET A 1 19.26 26.37 19.94
N THR A 2 18.65 26.30 21.14
CA THR A 2 17.93 25.11 21.65
C THR A 2 16.53 24.88 21.08
N ARG A 3 15.81 25.93 20.65
CA ARG A 3 14.44 25.80 20.11
C ARG A 3 14.36 25.34 18.66
N LEU A 4 15.40 25.61 17.86
CA LEU A 4 15.46 25.23 16.45
C LEU A 4 15.76 23.72 16.28
N SER A 5 16.64 23.17 17.13
CA SER A 5 16.92 21.72 17.16
C SER A 5 15.72 20.89 17.64
N LEU A 6 14.90 21.41 18.55
CA LEU A 6 13.68 20.72 18.99
C LEU A 6 12.65 20.59 17.85
N PHE A 7 12.53 21.63 17.02
CA PHE A 7 11.62 21.65 15.87
C PHE A 7 12.03 20.66 14.77
N LEU A 8 13.32 20.47 14.55
CA LEU A 8 13.83 19.54 13.53
C LEU A 8 13.66 18.07 13.93
N CYS A 9 13.77 17.73 15.22
CA CYS A 9 13.51 16.37 15.72
C CYS A 9 12.02 15.98 15.64
N VAL A 10 11.09 16.93 15.83
CA VAL A 10 9.64 16.66 15.79
C VAL A 10 9.14 16.38 14.37
N LEU A 11 9.79 16.93 13.33
CA LEU A 11 9.39 16.73 11.93
C LEU A 11 9.74 15.33 11.38
N ALA A 12 10.63 14.59 12.04
CA ALA A 12 11.15 13.32 11.53
C ALA A 12 10.24 12.09 11.80
N PHE A 13 9.14 12.25 12.56
CA PHE A 13 8.39 11.11 13.12
C PHE A 13 7.00 10.83 12.53
N VAL A 14 6.67 11.37 11.35
CA VAL A 14 5.41 10.98 10.66
C VAL A 14 5.70 9.88 9.62
N THR A 15 6.29 8.77 10.07
CA THR A 15 6.26 7.53 9.30
C THR A 15 5.00 6.76 9.72
N GLY A 16 4.02 6.65 8.80
CA GLY A 16 2.83 5.84 9.06
C GLY A 16 3.24 4.39 9.28
N CYS A 17 2.88 3.80 10.41
CA CYS A 17 3.15 2.39 10.69
C CYS A 17 2.16 1.54 9.88
N ALA A 18 2.67 0.78 8.92
CA ALA A 18 1.89 -0.14 8.12
C ALA A 18 2.40 -1.56 8.36
N SER A 19 1.60 -2.37 9.06
CA SER A 19 1.94 -3.75 9.43
C SER A 19 1.07 -4.70 8.61
N PRO A 20 1.63 -5.42 7.63
CA PRO A 20 0.84 -6.34 6.84
C PRO A 20 0.51 -7.61 7.64
N GLY A 21 -0.40 -8.43 7.11
CA GLY A 21 -0.71 -9.74 7.69
C GLY A 21 0.52 -10.66 7.72
N LEU A 22 0.53 -11.65 8.63
CA LEU A 22 1.65 -12.58 8.84
C LEU A 22 2.10 -13.30 7.55
N GLN A 23 1.19 -13.54 6.62
CA GLN A 23 1.49 -14.15 5.32
C GLN A 23 2.40 -13.30 4.42
N PHE A 24 2.64 -12.03 4.78
CA PHE A 24 3.57 -11.11 4.11
C PHE A 24 4.82 -10.84 4.95
N ALA A 25 5.05 -11.58 6.05
CA ALA A 25 6.23 -11.41 6.89
C ALA A 25 7.52 -11.55 6.06
N GLY A 26 8.45 -10.61 6.26
CA GLY A 26 9.72 -10.55 5.53
C GLY A 26 9.60 -10.14 4.05
N ARG A 27 8.41 -9.83 3.54
CA ARG A 27 8.23 -9.29 2.18
C ARG A 27 8.41 -7.77 2.18
N PRO A 28 9.13 -7.21 1.20
CA PRO A 28 9.26 -5.76 1.09
C PRO A 28 7.91 -5.14 0.69
N ALA A 29 7.65 -3.94 1.21
CA ALA A 29 6.56 -3.09 0.75
C ALA A 29 6.99 -2.32 -0.51
N VAL A 30 6.07 -2.16 -1.46
CA VAL A 30 6.17 -1.20 -2.55
C VAL A 30 5.26 -0.02 -2.24
N GLU A 31 5.85 1.17 -2.11
CA GLU A 31 5.10 2.39 -1.87
C GLU A 31 4.55 2.94 -3.19
N VAL A 32 3.23 3.13 -3.26
CA VAL A 32 2.55 3.67 -4.44
C VAL A 32 1.66 4.84 -4.03
N THR A 33 1.72 5.91 -4.82
CA THR A 33 0.80 7.04 -4.69
C THR A 33 -0.14 7.08 -5.88
N VAL A 34 -1.44 6.98 -5.62
CA VAL A 34 -2.48 7.09 -6.66
C VAL A 34 -3.38 8.26 -6.32
N ASP A 35 -3.38 9.27 -7.18
CA ASP A 35 -4.19 10.48 -7.05
C ASP A 35 -4.18 11.03 -5.61
N GLY A 36 -2.99 11.15 -5.00
CA GLY A 36 -2.78 11.68 -3.64
C GLY A 36 -3.07 10.72 -2.47
N SER A 37 -3.62 9.52 -2.68
CA SER A 37 -3.60 8.46 -1.64
C SER A 37 -2.26 7.73 -1.67
N ARG A 38 -1.69 7.45 -0.50
CA ARG A 38 -0.45 6.68 -0.35
C ARG A 38 -0.78 5.28 0.16
N PHE A 39 -0.19 4.27 -0.47
CA PHE A 39 -0.37 2.87 -0.12
C PHE A 39 0.97 2.16 -0.02
N SER A 40 1.16 1.41 1.04
CA SER A 40 2.17 0.35 1.10
C SER A 40 1.54 -0.92 0.55
N VAL A 41 2.16 -1.53 -0.45
CA VAL A 41 1.65 -2.75 -1.10
C VAL A 41 2.62 -3.90 -0.91
N TRP A 42 2.12 -5.04 -0.44
CA TRP A 42 2.87 -6.29 -0.34
C TRP A 42 2.30 -7.31 -1.31
N ARG A 43 3.19 -8.12 -1.87
CA ARG A 43 2.84 -9.28 -2.70
C ARG A 43 3.48 -10.54 -2.13
N ASN A 44 2.71 -11.62 -2.09
CA ASN A 44 3.20 -12.96 -1.85
C ASN A 44 2.54 -13.91 -2.86
N GLY A 45 3.32 -14.34 -3.86
CA GLY A 45 2.80 -15.18 -4.95
C GLY A 45 1.69 -14.49 -5.74
N ASP A 46 0.49 -15.08 -5.68
CA ASP A 46 -0.74 -14.60 -6.31
C ASP A 46 -1.60 -13.74 -5.38
N THR A 47 -1.12 -13.38 -4.20
CA THR A 47 -1.90 -12.58 -3.24
C THR A 47 -1.23 -11.24 -3.01
N ALA A 48 -2.04 -10.17 -2.97
CA ALA A 48 -1.59 -8.83 -2.59
C ALA A 48 -2.40 -8.27 -1.42
N GLN A 49 -1.75 -7.40 -0.67
CA GLN A 49 -2.36 -6.56 0.35
C GLN A 49 -1.88 -5.12 0.17
N ALA A 50 -2.79 -4.16 0.26
CA ALA A 50 -2.45 -2.75 0.28
C ALA A 50 -3.00 -2.10 1.54
N ILE A 51 -2.16 -1.33 2.23
CA ILE A 51 -2.53 -0.55 3.41
C ILE A 51 -2.32 0.92 3.09
N ARG A 52 -3.34 1.74 3.34
CA ARG A 52 -3.24 3.19 3.17
C ARG A 52 -2.42 3.81 4.31
N THR A 53 -1.39 4.57 3.96
CA THR A 53 -0.42 5.12 4.92
C THR A 53 -0.55 6.60 5.22
N ASN A 54 -1.42 7.32 4.49
CA ASN A 54 -1.73 8.71 4.79
C ASN A 54 -3.15 8.89 5.36
N MET A 55 -3.32 9.94 6.16
CA MET A 55 -4.63 10.33 6.68
C MET A 55 -5.44 10.99 5.56
N GLU A 56 -6.59 10.41 5.23
CA GLU A 56 -7.48 10.92 4.19
C GLU A 56 -8.92 10.51 4.50
N ARG A 57 -9.87 11.39 4.15
CA ARG A 57 -11.30 11.09 4.23
C ARG A 57 -12.01 11.68 3.01
N ARG A 58 -11.90 10.99 1.87
CA ARG A 58 -12.62 11.33 0.63
C ARG A 58 -13.08 10.06 -0.10
N PRO A 59 -14.12 10.14 -0.95
CA PRO A 59 -14.58 8.99 -1.71
C PRO A 59 -13.52 8.47 -2.70
N GLY A 60 -13.74 7.26 -3.22
CA GLY A 60 -12.89 6.67 -4.27
C GLY A 60 -11.58 6.04 -3.80
N ILE A 61 -11.36 5.90 -2.49
CA ILE A 61 -10.14 5.24 -1.95
C ILE A 61 -10.04 3.79 -2.44
N MET A 62 -11.15 3.05 -2.48
CA MET A 62 -11.15 1.64 -2.94
C MET A 62 -10.65 1.50 -4.38
N HIS A 63 -11.09 2.39 -5.28
CA HIS A 63 -10.63 2.39 -6.67
C HIS A 63 -9.13 2.70 -6.78
N ARG A 64 -8.65 3.66 -5.98
CA ARG A 64 -7.22 4.01 -5.93
C ARG A 64 -6.38 2.89 -5.34
N ALA A 65 -6.88 2.17 -4.34
CA ALA A 65 -6.22 1.00 -3.77
C ALA A 65 -6.13 -0.17 -4.76
N TYR A 66 -7.19 -0.39 -5.56
CA TYR A 66 -7.18 -1.35 -6.67
C TYR A 66 -6.05 -1.03 -7.65
N ARG A 67 -5.99 0.22 -8.13
CA ARG A 67 -4.92 0.68 -9.03
C ARG A 67 -3.53 0.58 -8.38
N ALA A 68 -3.41 0.88 -7.09
CA ALA A 68 -2.15 0.78 -6.37
C ALA A 68 -1.61 -0.65 -6.36
N ILE A 69 -2.48 -1.65 -6.14
CA ILE A 69 -2.09 -3.07 -6.22
C ILE A 69 -1.60 -3.42 -7.62
N GLU A 70 -2.33 -3.07 -8.67
CA GLU A 70 -1.92 -3.40 -10.04
C GLU A 70 -0.61 -2.70 -10.44
N GLN A 71 -0.44 -1.43 -10.07
CA GLN A 71 0.78 -0.67 -10.32
C GLN A 71 1.98 -1.23 -9.54
N ALA A 72 1.81 -1.57 -8.26
CA ALA A 72 2.88 -2.09 -7.43
C ALA A 72 3.36 -3.48 -7.87
N THR A 73 2.43 -4.31 -8.35
CA THR A 73 2.70 -5.72 -8.63
C THR A 73 2.97 -6.00 -10.10
N GLY A 74 2.54 -5.11 -11.00
CA GLY A 74 2.52 -5.34 -12.44
C GLY A 74 1.52 -6.42 -12.88
N CYS A 75 0.64 -6.85 -11.98
CA CYS A 75 -0.32 -7.94 -12.21
C CYS A 75 -1.75 -7.40 -12.18
N ALA A 76 -2.65 -8.05 -12.91
CA ALA A 76 -4.07 -7.73 -12.87
C ALA A 76 -4.72 -8.35 -11.62
N ILE A 77 -5.67 -7.66 -11.00
CA ILE A 77 -6.48 -8.26 -9.92
C ILE A 77 -7.49 -9.23 -10.51
N ARG A 78 -7.58 -10.43 -9.93
CA ARG A 78 -8.59 -11.43 -10.32
C ARG A 78 -10.00 -10.92 -9.97
N PRO A 79 -10.96 -10.92 -10.91
CA PRO A 79 -12.31 -10.44 -10.68
C PRO A 79 -12.98 -11.08 -9.46
N GLY A 80 -13.67 -10.26 -8.66
CA GLY A 80 -14.39 -10.72 -7.46
C GLY A 80 -13.52 -11.04 -6.24
N THR A 81 -12.18 -10.91 -6.32
CA THR A 81 -11.28 -11.22 -5.19
C THR A 81 -10.84 -9.98 -4.41
N PHE A 82 -11.11 -8.78 -4.93
CA PHE A 82 -10.81 -7.52 -4.27
C PHE A 82 -11.77 -7.28 -3.10
N THR A 83 -11.25 -7.25 -1.88
CA THR A 83 -12.04 -7.14 -0.65
C THR A 83 -11.31 -6.34 0.43
N GLY A 84 -12.04 -5.91 1.46
CA GLY A 84 -11.54 -5.12 2.58
C GLY A 84 -12.26 -3.79 2.71
N ASP A 85 -11.54 -2.77 3.18
CA ASP A 85 -12.05 -1.43 3.47
C ASP A 85 -11.06 -0.35 2.99
N PRO A 86 -11.41 0.96 3.06
CA PRO A 86 -10.55 2.03 2.58
C PRO A 86 -9.16 2.14 3.25
N ALA A 87 -8.93 1.51 4.40
CA ALA A 87 -7.64 1.51 5.08
C ALA A 87 -6.79 0.29 4.69
N LEU A 88 -7.42 -0.87 4.50
CA LEU A 88 -6.73 -2.12 4.14
C LEU A 88 -7.56 -2.92 3.14
N VAL A 89 -6.93 -3.28 2.02
CA VAL A 89 -7.52 -4.16 1.01
C VAL A 89 -6.62 -5.35 0.71
N THR A 90 -7.24 -6.45 0.28
CA THR A 90 -6.54 -7.63 -0.22
C THR A 90 -7.14 -8.09 -1.55
N ALA A 91 -6.34 -8.78 -2.35
CA ALA A 91 -6.76 -9.29 -3.65
C ALA A 91 -5.92 -10.51 -4.07
N ARG A 92 -6.49 -11.33 -4.96
CA ARG A 92 -5.72 -12.32 -5.74
C ARG A 92 -5.33 -11.72 -7.08
N LEU A 93 -4.19 -12.15 -7.62
CA LEU A 93 -3.55 -11.59 -8.81
C LEU A 93 -3.48 -12.62 -9.92
N THR A 94 -3.50 -12.14 -11.16
CA THR A 94 -3.09 -12.86 -12.36
C THR A 94 -1.92 -12.10 -12.95
N CYS A 95 -0.72 -12.67 -12.80
CA CYS A 95 0.51 -12.04 -13.27
C CYS A 95 0.86 -12.56 -14.67
N PRO A 96 1.39 -11.71 -15.56
CA PRO A 96 1.98 -12.20 -16.79
C PRO A 96 3.14 -13.14 -16.46
N ASP A 97 3.31 -14.18 -17.28
CA ASP A 97 4.49 -15.04 -17.20
C ASP A 97 5.76 -14.19 -17.41
N PRO A 98 6.84 -14.46 -16.66
CA PRO A 98 8.10 -13.75 -16.88
C PRO A 98 8.59 -14.01 -18.32
N PRO A 99 9.20 -13.02 -18.99
CA PRO A 99 9.79 -13.25 -20.30
C PRO A 99 10.89 -14.31 -20.18
N SER A 100 10.83 -15.32 -21.05
CA SER A 100 11.79 -16.42 -21.18
C SER A 100 13.13 -15.97 -21.71
#